data_AF-A0A838YNM2-F1
#
_entry.id   AF-A0A838YNM2-F1
#
_cell.length_a   1.000
_cell.length_b   1.000
_cell.length_c   1.000
_cell.angle_alpha   90.00
_cell.angle_beta   90.00
_cell.angle_gamma   90.00
#
_symmetry.space_group_name_H-M   'P 1'
#
loop_
_entity.id
_entity.type
_entity.pdbx_description
1 polymer ?
#
loop_
_entity_poly.entity_id
_entity_poly.type
_entity_poly.pdbx_seq_one_letter_code
_entity_poly.pdbx_strand_id
1 'polypeptide(L)'
;MTTWLVTSTFYPEFERLPKVQPALILDKFLESDEVTHLFVYEGEKNIGDGMLSSRLKGDLESEAEIRFVGKGQLDFPDGNSRRVNIRISVFVGTAPTRKLKDINFRISLQDPDVNMLFSFDTNSYDFNYQIMEGGQIIADSNKEDENPEIQEARELLKLLKLNSNQNSGDQQSVADGRWGSMEIAGHRTPVYFLVLDIAGTGKIKFTISEAGEFIEMKTPFGYDLKSKVIMKGNKIQP
;
A
#
# COMPACT_ATOMS: atom_id res chain seq x y z
N MET A 1 -10.94 -6.21 -24.17
CA MET A 1 -11.16 -5.13 -23.20
C MET A 1 -10.81 -5.69 -21.84
N THR A 2 -9.78 -5.15 -21.18
CA THR A 2 -9.38 -5.56 -19.82
C THR A 2 -9.76 -4.40 -18.91
N THR A 3 -10.87 -4.54 -18.20
CA THR A 3 -11.39 -3.49 -17.31
C THR A 3 -10.62 -3.51 -15.99
N TRP A 4 -10.00 -2.39 -15.65
CA TRP A 4 -9.31 -2.21 -14.37
C TRP A 4 -10.34 -1.91 -13.29
N LEU A 5 -10.45 -2.78 -12.29
CA LEU A 5 -11.39 -2.61 -11.18
C LEU A 5 -10.69 -1.84 -10.07
N VAL A 6 -10.70 -0.50 -10.19
CA VAL A 6 -10.22 0.39 -9.13
C VAL A 6 -11.34 0.57 -8.11
N THR A 7 -11.18 0.01 -6.92
CA THR A 7 -12.17 0.16 -5.85
C THR A 7 -11.81 1.33 -4.93
N SER A 8 -12.70 2.33 -4.88
CA SER A 8 -12.69 3.36 -3.83
C SER A 8 -13.01 2.71 -2.49
N THR A 9 -12.01 2.60 -1.61
CA THR A 9 -12.22 2.09 -0.24
C THR A 9 -12.34 3.27 0.72
N PHE A 10 -13.54 3.44 1.28
CA PHE A 10 -13.86 4.51 2.24
C PHE A 10 -13.88 3.95 3.68
N TYR A 11 -13.25 4.66 4.62
CA TYR A 11 -13.19 4.27 6.04
C TYR A 11 -13.89 5.34 6.91
N PRO A 12 -15.23 5.37 6.96
CA PRO A 12 -15.97 6.41 7.69
C PRO A 12 -15.65 6.44 9.20
N GLU A 13 -15.32 5.28 9.78
CA GLU A 13 -14.95 5.18 11.19
C GLU A 13 -13.55 5.77 11.47
N PHE A 14 -12.65 5.75 10.49
CA PHE A 14 -11.29 6.26 10.60
C PHE A 14 -11.27 7.80 10.74
N GLU A 15 -12.15 8.52 10.05
CA GLU A 15 -12.18 9.99 10.08
C GLU A 15 -12.55 10.55 11.45
N ARG A 16 -13.28 9.76 12.26
CA ARG A 16 -13.71 10.11 13.63
C ARG A 16 -12.63 9.86 14.68
N LEU A 17 -11.55 9.18 14.33
CA LEU A 17 -10.47 8.86 15.26
C LEU A 17 -9.56 10.07 15.51
N PRO A 18 -8.93 10.16 16.70
CA PRO A 18 -7.91 11.16 16.98
C PRO A 18 -6.80 11.18 15.93
N LYS A 19 -6.47 12.38 15.44
CA LYS A 19 -5.34 12.61 14.52
C LYS A 19 -4.02 12.37 15.23
N VAL A 20 -3.10 11.71 14.52
CA VAL A 20 -1.72 11.49 14.92
C VAL A 20 -0.82 11.83 13.74
N GLN A 21 0.36 12.38 14.01
CA GLN A 21 1.30 12.71 12.94
C GLN A 21 1.76 11.42 12.23
N PRO A 22 1.66 11.33 10.88
CA PRO A 22 2.14 10.18 10.13
C PRO A 22 3.61 9.82 10.42
N ALA A 23 4.45 10.83 10.65
CA ALA A 23 5.86 10.66 11.00
C ALA A 23 6.03 9.78 12.25
N LEU A 24 5.24 10.03 13.31
CA LEU A 24 5.28 9.23 14.54
C LEU A 24 4.94 7.76 14.27
N ILE A 25 3.96 7.50 13.41
CA ILE A 25 3.53 6.14 13.09
C ILE A 25 4.64 5.41 12.31
N LEU A 26 5.28 6.10 11.37
CA LEU A 26 6.41 5.57 10.60
C LEU A 26 7.64 5.31 11.48
N ASP A 27 7.93 6.21 12.43
CA ASP A 27 9.02 6.03 13.40
C ASP A 27 8.79 4.78 14.24
N LYS A 28 7.61 4.65 14.86
CA LYS A 28 7.23 3.45 15.63
C LYS A 28 7.36 2.17 14.84
N PHE A 29 6.93 2.20 13.57
CA PHE A 29 7.02 1.04 12.71
C PHE A 29 8.48 0.64 12.40
N LEU A 30 9.37 1.62 12.21
CA LEU A 30 10.78 1.37 11.91
C LEU A 30 11.62 1.02 13.13
N GLU A 31 11.19 1.41 14.34
CA GLU A 31 11.78 0.96 15.60
C GLU A 31 11.63 -0.56 15.80
N SER A 32 10.56 -1.14 15.23
CA SER A 32 10.34 -2.59 15.22
C SER A 32 11.18 -3.25 14.11
N ASP A 33 12.42 -3.64 14.43
CA ASP A 33 13.32 -4.39 13.53
C ASP A 33 12.94 -5.88 13.45
N GLU A 34 11.71 -6.16 13.02
CA GLU A 34 11.22 -7.54 12.88
C GLU A 34 10.79 -7.86 11.45
N VAL A 35 11.33 -8.98 10.95
CA VAL A 35 10.84 -9.61 9.74
C VAL A 35 9.51 -10.30 10.06
N THR A 36 8.42 -9.74 9.55
CA THR A 36 7.06 -10.22 9.83
C THR A 36 6.58 -11.14 8.72
N HIS A 37 6.13 -12.36 9.08
CA HIS A 37 5.44 -13.25 8.13
C HIS A 37 4.00 -12.77 7.88
N LEU A 38 3.66 -12.69 6.60
CA LEU A 38 2.37 -12.21 6.11
C LEU A 38 1.65 -13.28 5.30
N PHE A 39 0.34 -13.11 5.19
CA PHE A 39 -0.51 -13.85 4.28
C PHE A 39 -1.20 -12.87 3.32
N VAL A 40 -1.34 -13.28 2.07
CA VAL A 40 -2.00 -12.51 1.01
C VAL A 40 -3.43 -13.00 0.88
N TYR A 41 -4.38 -12.08 0.92
CA TYR A 41 -5.81 -12.36 0.81
C TYR A 41 -6.44 -11.68 -0.39
N GLU A 42 -7.33 -12.38 -1.07
CA GLU A 42 -8.30 -11.84 -2.00
C GLU A 42 -9.69 -11.99 -1.35
N GLY A 43 -10.26 -10.89 -0.88
CA GLY A 43 -11.41 -10.93 0.03
C GLY A 43 -11.10 -11.73 1.30
N GLU A 44 -11.82 -12.84 1.51
CA GLU A 44 -11.60 -13.75 2.66
C GLU A 44 -10.68 -14.94 2.33
N LYS A 45 -10.35 -15.14 1.06
CA LYS A 45 -9.56 -16.30 0.62
C LYS A 45 -8.07 -16.01 0.76
N ASN A 46 -7.36 -16.87 1.48
CA ASN A 46 -5.91 -16.86 1.51
C ASN A 46 -5.38 -17.40 0.18
N ILE A 47 -4.68 -16.55 -0.57
CA ILE A 47 -4.11 -16.88 -1.88
C ILE A 47 -2.59 -17.06 -1.82
N GLY A 48 -1.94 -16.80 -0.68
CA GLY A 48 -0.49 -16.85 -0.61
C GLY A 48 0.15 -16.41 0.69
N ASP A 49 1.48 -16.44 0.70
CA ASP A 49 2.33 -16.08 1.82
C ASP A 49 3.34 -15.00 1.42
N GLY A 50 3.82 -14.26 2.41
CA GLY A 50 4.77 -13.20 2.20
C GLY A 50 5.57 -12.85 3.44
N MET A 51 6.43 -11.87 3.26
CA MET A 51 7.32 -11.33 4.28
C MET A 51 7.33 -9.82 4.18
N LEU A 52 7.36 -9.19 5.33
CA LEU A 52 7.60 -7.78 5.49
C LEU A 52 8.91 -7.58 6.21
N SER A 53 9.71 -6.64 5.71
CA SER A 53 10.95 -6.21 6.33
C SER A 53 11.10 -4.70 6.17
N SER A 54 11.55 -4.02 7.20
CA SER A 54 12.07 -2.65 7.11
C SER A 54 13.61 -2.69 6.96
N ARG A 55 14.18 -1.69 6.31
CA ARG A 55 15.63 -1.51 6.22
C ARG A 55 15.99 -0.04 6.30
N LEU A 56 16.79 0.32 7.30
CA LEU A 56 17.41 1.64 7.41
C LEU A 56 18.61 1.71 6.44
N LYS A 57 18.83 2.87 5.82
CA LYS A 57 20.04 3.11 4.97
C LYS A 57 21.31 3.37 5.79
N GLY A 58 21.18 3.51 7.11
CA GLY A 58 22.27 3.76 8.03
C GLY A 58 21.80 3.55 9.47
N ASP A 59 21.55 4.64 10.16
CA ASP A 59 21.03 4.67 11.53
C ASP A 59 19.50 4.91 11.57
N LEU A 60 18.97 5.04 12.79
CA LEU A 60 17.55 5.34 13.04
C LEU A 60 17.15 6.73 12.55
N GLU A 61 18.06 7.64 12.21
CA GLU A 61 17.72 8.94 11.66
C GLU A 61 17.72 8.94 10.13
N SER A 62 18.35 7.94 9.52
CA SER A 62 18.49 7.78 8.08
C SER A 62 17.18 7.46 7.37
N GLU A 63 17.17 7.63 6.05
CA GLU A 63 16.09 7.13 5.19
C GLU A 63 15.89 5.63 5.35
N ALA A 64 14.66 5.16 5.10
CA ALA A 64 14.33 3.75 5.19
C ALA A 64 13.54 3.26 3.98
N GLU A 65 13.62 1.95 3.73
CA GLU A 65 12.75 1.22 2.81
C GLU A 65 11.95 0.21 3.63
N ILE A 66 10.63 0.25 3.52
CA ILE A 66 9.74 -0.80 4.00
C ILE A 66 9.37 -1.66 2.80
N ARG A 67 9.63 -2.96 2.90
CA ARG A 67 9.46 -3.89 1.79
C ARG A 67 8.52 -5.02 2.17
N PHE A 68 7.47 -5.16 1.37
CA PHE A 68 6.57 -6.30 1.36
C PHE A 68 6.91 -7.17 0.16
N VAL A 69 7.09 -8.47 0.37
CA VAL A 69 7.30 -9.45 -0.69
C VAL A 69 6.34 -10.60 -0.45
N GLY A 70 5.48 -10.90 -1.42
CA GLY A 70 4.50 -11.98 -1.35
C GLY A 70 4.54 -12.84 -2.60
N LYS A 71 4.11 -14.09 -2.45
CA LYS A 71 3.85 -15.02 -3.53
C LYS A 71 2.51 -15.70 -3.28
N GLY A 72 1.80 -16.02 -4.34
CA GLY A 72 0.50 -16.64 -4.23
C GLY A 72 0.00 -17.24 -5.54
N GLN A 73 -1.26 -17.62 -5.55
CA GLN A 73 -1.95 -18.19 -6.70
C GLN A 73 -3.32 -17.52 -6.86
N LEU A 74 -3.55 -16.92 -8.02
CA LEU A 74 -4.79 -16.24 -8.38
C LEU A 74 -5.61 -17.10 -9.31
N ASP A 75 -6.90 -17.22 -9.03
CA ASP A 75 -7.83 -17.91 -9.92
C ASP A 75 -8.46 -16.90 -10.86
N PHE A 76 -8.40 -17.19 -12.17
CA PHE A 76 -8.95 -16.33 -13.20
C PHE A 76 -10.32 -16.86 -13.67
N PRO A 77 -11.20 -16.00 -14.21
CA PRO A 77 -12.51 -16.40 -14.72
C PRO A 77 -12.46 -17.42 -15.88
N ASP A 78 -11.30 -17.58 -16.52
CA ASP A 78 -11.03 -18.59 -17.55
C ASP A 78 -10.86 -20.01 -16.95
N GLY A 79 -10.97 -20.15 -15.63
CA GLY A 79 -10.81 -21.41 -14.91
C GLY A 79 -9.35 -21.78 -14.63
N ASN A 80 -8.38 -20.94 -15.02
CA ASN A 80 -6.97 -21.19 -14.79
C ASN A 80 -6.48 -20.46 -13.53
N SER A 81 -5.54 -21.10 -12.84
CA SER A 81 -4.86 -20.49 -11.70
C SER A 81 -3.43 -20.10 -12.08
N ARG A 82 -3.03 -18.86 -11.81
CA ARG A 82 -1.69 -18.35 -12.16
C ARG A 82 -0.92 -17.96 -10.91
N ARG A 83 0.39 -18.22 -10.92
CA ARG A 83 1.25 -17.80 -9.80
C ARG A 83 1.46 -16.30 -9.88
N VAL A 84 1.31 -15.63 -8.74
CA VAL A 84 1.57 -14.20 -8.60
C VAL A 84 2.73 -13.97 -7.63
N ASN A 85 3.63 -13.07 -7.99
CA ASN A 85 4.62 -12.50 -7.07
C ASN A 85 4.32 -11.01 -6.92
N ILE A 86 4.26 -10.53 -5.69
CA ILE A 86 3.96 -9.14 -5.35
C ILE A 86 5.14 -8.59 -4.57
N ARG A 87 5.60 -7.39 -4.95
CA ARG A 87 6.57 -6.64 -4.17
C ARG A 87 6.11 -5.20 -4.04
N ILE A 88 6.07 -4.71 -2.82
CA ILE A 88 5.71 -3.34 -2.50
C ILE A 88 6.87 -2.74 -1.73
N SER A 89 7.44 -1.66 -2.23
CA SER A 89 8.53 -0.92 -1.58
C SER A 89 8.05 0.49 -1.27
N VAL A 90 8.02 0.84 0.02
CA VAL A 90 7.67 2.16 0.53
C VAL A 90 8.94 2.84 1.00
N PHE A 91 9.30 3.95 0.38
CA PHE A 91 10.49 4.73 0.72
C PHE A 91 10.11 5.90 1.61
N VAL A 92 10.82 6.05 2.73
CA VAL A 92 10.57 7.09 3.71
C VAL A 92 11.84 7.90 3.99
N GLY A 93 11.64 9.19 4.23
CA GLY A 93 12.70 10.14 4.55
C GLY A 93 13.29 9.97 5.94
N THR A 94 14.16 10.91 6.31
CA THR A 94 14.89 10.94 7.57
C THR A 94 14.00 11.29 8.76
N ALA A 95 14.38 10.82 9.94
CA ALA A 95 13.74 11.22 11.21
C ALA A 95 14.17 12.64 11.62
N PRO A 96 13.46 13.31 12.56
CA PRO A 96 12.16 12.94 13.14
C PRO A 96 10.97 13.36 12.27
N THR A 97 11.20 14.12 11.20
CA THR A 97 10.14 14.63 10.32
C THR A 97 9.85 13.65 9.19
N ARG A 98 9.81 12.33 9.46
CA ARG A 98 9.71 11.32 8.39
C ARG A 98 8.54 11.63 7.47
N LYS A 99 8.85 11.73 6.18
CA LYS A 99 7.87 11.88 5.11
C LYS A 99 7.97 10.69 4.18
N LEU A 100 6.82 10.30 3.66
CA LEU A 100 6.75 9.41 2.52
C LEU A 100 7.46 10.07 1.33
N LYS A 101 8.23 9.29 0.57
CA LYS A 101 8.92 9.75 -0.64
C LYS A 101 8.37 9.10 -1.89
N ASP A 102 8.29 7.77 -1.89
CA ASP A 102 7.92 6.98 -3.06
C ASP A 102 7.24 5.67 -2.60
N ILE A 103 6.27 5.21 -3.37
CA ILE A 103 5.71 3.87 -3.26
C ILE A 103 5.82 3.16 -4.60
N ASN A 104 6.48 2.00 -4.60
CA ASN A 104 6.67 1.16 -5.77
C ASN A 104 5.95 -0.17 -5.61
N PHE A 105 5.14 -0.54 -6.59
CA PHE A 105 4.46 -1.83 -6.72
C PHE A 105 5.05 -2.57 -7.91
N ARG A 106 5.39 -3.84 -7.69
CA ARG A 106 5.77 -4.78 -8.73
C ARG A 106 4.91 -6.02 -8.58
N ILE A 107 4.16 -6.36 -9.62
CA ILE A 107 3.31 -7.55 -9.66
C ILE A 107 3.73 -8.36 -10.88
N SER A 108 4.08 -9.62 -10.66
CA SER A 108 4.50 -10.54 -11.72
C SER A 108 3.58 -11.76 -11.72
N LEU A 109 2.94 -12.04 -12.85
CA LEU A 109 2.15 -13.25 -13.09
C LEU A 109 2.96 -14.23 -13.94
N GLN A 110 2.92 -15.50 -13.58
CA GLN A 110 3.45 -16.58 -14.41
C GLN A 110 2.30 -17.19 -15.22
N ASP A 111 2.53 -17.35 -16.52
CA ASP A 111 1.64 -18.00 -17.50
C ASP A 111 0.27 -17.31 -17.71
N PRO A 112 0.18 -16.23 -18.52
CA PRO A 112 1.25 -15.61 -19.30
C PRO A 112 2.21 -14.79 -18.43
N ASP A 113 3.47 -14.66 -18.88
CA ASP A 113 4.49 -13.84 -18.23
C ASP A 113 4.11 -12.35 -18.34
N VAL A 114 3.44 -11.85 -17.31
CA VAL A 114 2.99 -10.46 -17.21
C VAL A 114 3.69 -9.79 -16.04
N ASN A 115 4.37 -8.68 -16.30
CA ASN A 115 5.06 -7.89 -15.30
C ASN A 115 4.49 -6.48 -15.30
N MET A 116 3.93 -6.10 -14.15
CA MET A 116 3.36 -4.77 -13.91
C MET A 116 4.23 -4.03 -12.89
N LEU A 117 4.60 -2.81 -13.24
CA LEU A 117 5.32 -1.88 -12.40
C LEU A 117 4.48 -0.63 -12.24
N PHE A 118 4.27 -0.21 -11.00
CA PHE A 118 3.62 1.05 -10.67
C PHE A 118 4.52 1.79 -9.68
N SER A 119 4.74 3.08 -9.89
CA SER A 119 5.60 3.93 -9.06
C SER A 119 4.87 5.24 -8.80
N PHE A 120 4.91 5.70 -7.56
CA PHE A 120 4.23 6.92 -7.16
C PHE A 120 5.17 7.78 -6.32
N ASP A 121 5.61 8.90 -6.89
CA ASP A 121 6.39 9.90 -6.17
C ASP A 121 5.45 10.84 -5.41
N THR A 122 5.59 10.89 -4.09
CA THR A 122 4.65 11.63 -3.25
C THR A 122 4.97 13.12 -3.15
N ASN A 123 6.12 13.57 -3.65
CA ASN A 123 6.48 14.98 -3.75
C ASN A 123 5.95 15.58 -5.05
N SER A 124 6.17 14.90 -6.18
CA SER A 124 5.71 15.36 -7.49
C SER A 124 4.26 14.96 -7.79
N TYR A 125 3.74 13.93 -7.10
CA TYR A 125 2.45 13.28 -7.39
C TYR A 125 2.44 12.64 -8.79
N ASP A 126 3.61 12.30 -9.32
CA ASP A 126 3.71 11.55 -10.56
C ASP A 126 3.40 10.08 -10.30
N PHE A 127 2.37 9.59 -10.97
CA PHE A 127 2.08 8.17 -11.09
C PHE A 127 2.66 7.67 -12.41
N ASN A 128 3.59 6.72 -12.32
CA ASN A 128 4.23 6.08 -13.45
C ASN A 128 3.87 4.60 -13.46
N TYR A 129 3.62 4.04 -14.64
CA TYR A 129 3.32 2.62 -14.78
C TYR A 129 3.95 2.03 -16.03
N GLN A 130 4.29 0.75 -15.96
CA GLN A 130 4.74 -0.03 -17.11
C GLN A 130 4.22 -1.45 -16.98
N ILE A 131 3.61 -1.95 -18.05
CA ILE A 131 3.06 -3.30 -18.14
C ILE A 131 3.73 -4.00 -19.32
N MET A 132 4.33 -5.15 -19.04
CA MET A 132 4.97 -6.00 -20.02
C MET A 132 4.27 -7.35 -20.07
N GLU A 133 4.03 -7.87 -21.26
CA GLU A 133 3.55 -9.23 -21.50
C GLU A 133 4.51 -9.93 -22.47
N GLY A 134 5.06 -11.09 -22.08
CA GLY A 134 6.01 -11.83 -22.91
C GLY A 134 7.25 -11.01 -23.30
N GLY A 135 7.68 -10.09 -22.43
CA GLY A 135 8.81 -9.17 -22.67
C GLY A 135 8.49 -7.97 -23.55
N GLN A 136 7.25 -7.80 -24.02
CA GLN A 136 6.82 -6.64 -24.81
C GLN A 136 6.05 -5.65 -23.94
N ILE A 137 6.36 -4.35 -24.06
CA ILE A 137 5.64 -3.29 -23.36
C ILE A 137 4.27 -3.11 -24.02
N ILE A 138 3.22 -3.48 -23.31
CA ILE A 138 1.83 -3.34 -23.75
C ILE A 138 1.17 -2.07 -23.23
N ALA A 139 1.68 -1.49 -22.14
CA ALA A 139 1.25 -0.19 -21.64
C ALA A 139 2.41 0.52 -20.90
N ASP A 140 2.59 1.81 -21.13
CA ASP A 140 3.66 2.62 -20.52
C ASP A 140 3.18 4.05 -20.34
N SER A 141 3.36 4.60 -19.14
CA SER A 141 2.98 5.96 -18.81
C SER A 141 3.86 7.03 -19.46
N ASN A 142 4.95 6.65 -20.12
CA ASN A 142 5.90 7.55 -20.76
C ASN A 142 5.79 7.59 -22.30
N LYS A 143 4.86 6.83 -22.89
CA LYS A 143 4.64 6.82 -24.35
C LYS A 143 3.53 7.81 -24.72
N GLU A 144 3.64 8.40 -25.92
CA GLU A 144 2.67 9.36 -26.46
C GLU A 144 1.27 8.74 -26.66
N ASP A 145 1.20 7.43 -26.89
CA ASP A 145 -0.06 6.68 -27.02
C ASP A 145 -0.57 6.14 -25.67
N GLU A 146 -0.45 6.93 -24.61
CA GLU A 146 -1.04 6.59 -23.32
C GLU A 146 -2.56 6.41 -23.45
N ASN A 147 -3.16 5.54 -22.64
CA ASN A 147 -4.61 5.50 -22.56
C ASN A 147 -5.13 6.89 -22.10
N PRO A 148 -5.97 7.57 -22.90
CA PRO A 148 -6.46 8.92 -22.60
C PRO A 148 -7.12 9.03 -21.23
N GLU A 149 -7.83 7.98 -20.77
CA GLU A 149 -8.48 7.97 -19.46
C GLU A 149 -7.48 8.06 -18.30
N ILE A 150 -6.30 7.43 -18.46
CA ILE A 150 -5.24 7.44 -17.44
C ILE A 150 -4.47 8.76 -17.49
N GLN A 151 -4.23 9.28 -18.70
CA GLN A 151 -3.62 10.60 -18.90
C GLN A 151 -4.48 11.72 -18.28
N GLU A 152 -5.78 11.73 -18.57
CA GLU A 152 -6.73 12.72 -18.05
C GLU A 152 -6.82 12.68 -16.52
N ALA A 153 -6.90 11.48 -15.92
CA ALA A 153 -6.88 11.34 -14.47
C ALA A 153 -5.59 11.94 -13.88
N ARG A 154 -4.42 11.67 -14.50
CA ARG A 154 -3.12 12.19 -14.05
C ARG A 154 -3.03 13.71 -14.13
N GLU A 155 -3.49 14.31 -15.23
CA GLU A 155 -3.48 15.77 -15.43
C GLU A 155 -4.43 16.49 -14.47
N LEU A 156 -5.63 15.93 -14.26
CA LEU A 156 -6.62 16.48 -13.34
C LEU A 156 -6.09 16.51 -11.90
N LEU A 157 -5.30 15.51 -11.50
CA LEU A 157 -4.62 15.48 -10.19
C LEU A 157 -3.56 16.57 -10.04
N LYS A 158 -2.76 16.82 -11.08
CA LYS A 158 -1.79 17.93 -11.09
C LYS A 158 -2.48 19.29 -10.96
N LEU A 159 -3.64 19.46 -11.61
CA LEU A 159 -4.45 20.68 -11.54
C LEU A 159 -5.11 20.89 -10.17
N LEU A 160 -5.61 19.83 -9.54
CA LEU A 160 -6.17 19.91 -8.18
C LEU A 160 -5.12 20.40 -7.15
N LYS A 161 -3.85 20.00 -7.29
CA LYS A 161 -2.75 20.49 -6.45
C LYS A 161 -2.38 21.96 -6.71
N LEU A 162 -2.40 22.39 -7.97
CA LEU A 162 -2.16 23.80 -8.31
C LEU A 162 -3.24 24.71 -7.72
N ASN A 163 -4.49 24.23 -7.69
CA ASN A 163 -5.62 24.94 -7.09
C ASN A 163 -5.68 24.84 -5.55
N SER A 164 -5.06 23.83 -4.94
CA SER A 164 -4.96 23.68 -3.48
C SER A 164 -3.87 24.56 -2.84
N ASN A 165 -3.24 25.48 -3.59
CA ASN A 165 -2.35 26.51 -3.04
C ASN A 165 -3.08 27.62 -2.27
N GLN A 166 -4.37 27.45 -1.94
CA GLN A 166 -5.07 28.36 -1.03
C GLN A 166 -5.11 27.78 0.39
N ASN A 167 -4.42 28.52 1.27
CA ASN A 167 -4.38 28.45 2.74
C ASN A 167 -3.35 27.48 3.36
N SER A 168 -2.16 28.05 3.54
CA SER A 168 -1.21 27.77 4.60
C SER A 168 -1.92 27.62 5.97
N GLY A 169 -2.11 26.38 6.41
CA GLY A 169 -2.67 26.05 7.73
C GLY A 169 -2.76 24.55 8.00
N ASP A 170 -3.05 23.74 6.98
CA ASP A 170 -3.06 22.27 7.08
C ASP A 170 -2.71 21.75 5.67
N GLN A 171 -1.44 21.45 5.42
CA GLN A 171 -1.03 20.83 4.16
C GLN A 171 -1.80 19.51 4.01
N GLN A 172 -2.54 19.36 2.91
CA GLN A 172 -3.23 18.12 2.55
C GLN A 172 -2.17 17.05 2.26
N SER A 173 -1.68 16.43 3.34
CA SER A 173 -0.68 15.39 3.32
C SER A 173 -1.22 14.17 2.58
N VAL A 174 -0.41 13.60 1.70
CA VAL A 174 -0.67 12.31 1.02
C VAL A 174 -0.91 11.17 2.04
N ALA A 175 -0.47 11.37 3.27
CA ALA A 175 -0.65 10.46 4.39
C ALA A 175 -1.51 11.08 5.50
N ASP A 176 -2.54 10.36 5.97
CA ASP A 176 -3.29 10.67 7.19
C ASP A 176 -3.02 9.62 8.27
N GLY A 177 -2.77 10.08 9.49
CA GLY A 177 -2.43 9.24 10.64
C GLY A 177 -3.50 9.34 11.70
N ARG A 178 -3.96 8.19 12.20
CA ARG A 178 -4.98 8.10 13.26
C ARG A 178 -4.59 7.09 14.32
N TRP A 179 -5.11 7.28 15.52
CA TRP A 179 -4.98 6.31 16.61
C TRP A 179 -6.35 5.80 17.05
N GLY A 180 -6.43 4.51 17.34
CA GLY A 180 -7.66 3.88 17.79
C GLY A 180 -7.40 2.52 18.41
N SER A 181 -8.38 1.64 18.30
CA SER A 181 -8.29 0.28 18.83
C SER A 181 -8.89 -0.71 17.86
N MET A 182 -8.30 -1.90 17.77
CA MET A 182 -8.80 -3.00 16.96
C MET A 182 -8.85 -4.28 17.80
N GLU A 183 -9.80 -5.15 17.50
CA GLU A 183 -9.84 -6.47 18.12
C GLU A 183 -8.83 -7.40 17.42
N ILE A 184 -7.85 -7.88 18.18
CA ILE A 184 -6.79 -8.76 17.71
C ILE A 184 -6.76 -9.95 18.66
N ALA A 185 -7.00 -11.16 18.12
CA ALA A 185 -7.06 -12.39 18.90
C ALA A 185 -8.01 -12.32 20.12
N GLY A 186 -9.16 -11.66 19.97
CA GLY A 186 -10.16 -11.50 21.04
C GLY A 186 -9.83 -10.42 22.08
N HIS A 187 -8.76 -9.65 21.87
CA HIS A 187 -8.36 -8.55 22.73
C HIS A 187 -8.46 -7.22 22.02
N ARG A 188 -8.99 -6.20 22.71
CA ARG A 188 -9.03 -4.83 22.20
C ARG A 188 -7.64 -4.20 22.35
N THR A 189 -6.91 -4.12 21.25
CA THR A 189 -5.52 -3.66 21.21
C THR A 189 -5.46 -2.24 20.65
N PRO A 190 -4.70 -1.31 21.27
CA PRO A 190 -4.45 0.00 20.71
C PRO A 190 -3.63 -0.11 19.42
N VAL A 191 -4.03 0.64 18.39
CA VAL A 191 -3.40 0.60 17.07
C VAL A 191 -3.27 1.98 16.47
N TYR A 192 -2.27 2.15 15.62
CA TYR A 192 -2.13 3.26 14.71
C TYR A 192 -2.60 2.86 13.32
N PHE A 193 -3.31 3.77 12.66
CA PHE A 193 -3.74 3.65 11.29
C PHE A 193 -3.01 4.71 10.46
N LEU A 194 -2.33 4.28 9.41
CA LEU A 194 -1.72 5.16 8.42
C LEU A 194 -2.41 4.94 7.08
N VAL A 195 -3.09 5.95 6.58
CA VAL A 195 -3.76 5.92 5.28
C VAL A 195 -2.98 6.76 4.29
N LEU A 196 -2.60 6.16 3.18
CA LEU A 196 -1.95 6.81 2.05
C LEU A 196 -2.97 6.95 0.93
N ASP A 197 -3.21 8.17 0.47
CA ASP A 197 -4.07 8.44 -0.68
C ASP A 197 -3.23 8.40 -1.96
N ILE A 198 -3.37 7.34 -2.75
CA ILE A 198 -2.72 7.22 -4.05
C ILE A 198 -3.69 7.74 -5.09
N ALA A 199 -3.37 8.93 -5.58
CA ALA A 199 -4.13 9.63 -6.58
C ALA A 199 -4.41 8.73 -7.81
N GLY A 200 -5.68 8.64 -8.23
CA GLY A 200 -6.11 7.82 -9.38
C GLY A 200 -6.18 6.31 -9.13
N THR A 201 -5.61 5.82 -8.02
CA THR A 201 -5.54 4.38 -7.71
C THR A 201 -6.37 4.03 -6.47
N GLY A 202 -6.53 4.95 -5.51
CA GLY A 202 -7.28 4.74 -4.28
C GLY A 202 -6.40 4.78 -3.03
N LYS A 203 -6.93 4.31 -1.90
CA LYS A 203 -6.26 4.44 -0.60
C LYS A 203 -5.59 3.13 -0.17
N ILE A 204 -4.36 3.24 0.33
CA ILE A 204 -3.70 2.16 1.07
C ILE A 204 -3.83 2.45 2.55
N LYS A 205 -4.23 1.46 3.32
CA LYS A 205 -4.31 1.58 4.78
C LYS A 205 -3.35 0.59 5.42
N PHE A 206 -2.42 1.08 6.22
CA PHE A 206 -1.61 0.30 7.14
C PHE A 206 -2.23 0.36 8.53
N THR A 207 -2.22 -0.78 9.22
CA THR A 207 -2.58 -0.89 10.63
C THR A 207 -1.40 -1.48 11.38
N ILE A 208 -0.96 -0.79 12.42
CA ILE A 208 0.27 -1.07 13.17
C ILE A 208 -0.06 -1.05 14.66
N SER A 209 0.49 -1.97 15.43
CA SER A 209 0.27 -1.98 16.89
C SER A 209 0.94 -0.77 17.54
N GLU A 210 0.57 -0.46 18.78
CA GLU A 210 1.25 0.60 19.54
C GLU A 210 2.77 0.34 19.72
N ALA A 211 3.13 -0.95 19.73
CA ALA A 211 4.50 -1.45 19.79
C ALA A 211 5.24 -1.39 18.43
N GLY A 212 4.60 -0.93 17.36
CA GLY A 212 5.22 -0.82 16.03
C GLY A 212 5.09 -2.07 15.16
N GLU A 213 4.42 -3.12 15.62
CA GLU A 213 4.29 -4.37 14.86
C GLU A 213 3.28 -4.23 13.72
N PHE A 214 3.59 -4.81 12.56
CA PHE A 214 2.65 -4.84 11.45
C PHE A 214 1.46 -5.75 11.73
N ILE A 215 0.26 -5.23 11.48
CA ILE A 215 -0.98 -5.99 11.66
C ILE A 215 -1.60 -6.29 10.28
N GLU A 216 -2.05 -5.27 9.57
CA GLU A 216 -2.65 -5.42 8.23
C GLU A 216 -2.29 -4.28 7.29
N MET A 217 -2.34 -4.56 5.99
CA MET A 217 -2.34 -3.59 4.92
C MET A 217 -3.48 -3.89 3.96
N LYS A 218 -4.32 -2.90 3.70
CA LYS A 218 -5.37 -2.96 2.67
C LYS A 218 -4.93 -2.19 1.46
N THR A 219 -5.01 -2.81 0.29
CA THR A 219 -4.61 -2.18 -0.98
C THR A 219 -5.83 -1.85 -1.84
N PRO A 220 -5.73 -0.84 -2.72
CA PRO A 220 -6.81 -0.52 -3.66
C PRO A 220 -7.00 -1.56 -4.77
N PHE A 221 -6.14 -2.57 -4.85
CA PHE A 221 -6.12 -3.58 -5.90
C PHE A 221 -6.92 -4.84 -5.54
N GLY A 222 -7.71 -4.81 -4.47
CA GLY A 222 -8.51 -5.96 -4.01
C GLY A 222 -7.73 -7.00 -3.20
N TYR A 223 -6.47 -6.71 -2.84
CA TYR A 223 -5.63 -7.60 -2.03
C TYR A 223 -5.34 -7.01 -0.66
N ASP A 224 -5.47 -7.85 0.37
CA ASP A 224 -5.11 -7.52 1.75
C ASP A 224 -3.87 -8.32 2.15
N LEU A 225 -2.94 -7.69 2.86
CA LEU A 225 -1.84 -8.37 3.55
C LEU A 225 -2.12 -8.40 5.04
N LYS A 226 -2.08 -9.58 5.66
CA LYS A 226 -2.37 -9.76 7.08
C LYS A 226 -1.25 -10.50 7.78
N SER A 227 -0.84 -10.03 8.94
CA SER A 227 0.14 -10.72 9.76
C SER A 227 -0.46 -11.97 10.43
N LYS A 228 0.40 -12.93 10.78
CA LYS A 228 -0.02 -14.15 11.50
C LYS A 228 -0.69 -13.86 12.84
N VAL A 229 -0.43 -12.71 13.46
CA VAL A 229 -0.99 -12.32 14.77
C VAL A 229 -2.52 -12.20 14.70
N ILE A 230 -3.07 -11.68 13.60
CA ILE A 230 -4.53 -11.59 13.38
C ILE A 230 -5.16 -12.99 13.28
N MET A 231 -4.47 -13.93 12.61
CA MET A 231 -5.02 -15.23 12.24
C MET A 231 -5.31 -16.16 13.42
N LYS A 232 -4.71 -15.93 14.59
CA LYS A 232 -4.95 -16.76 15.78
C LYS A 232 -6.28 -16.45 16.50
N GLY A 233 -7.00 -15.40 16.10
CA GLY A 233 -8.27 -15.00 16.73
C GLY A 233 -9.50 -15.82 16.35
N ASN A 234 -9.49 -16.51 15.20
CA ASN A 234 -10.60 -17.35 14.77
C ASN A 234 -10.34 -18.82 15.10
N LYS A 235 -10.43 -19.18 16.38
CA LYS A 235 -10.79 -20.55 16.77
C LYS A 235 -12.14 -20.52 17.45
N ILE A 236 -13.20 -20.62 16.65
CA ILE A 236 -14.42 -21.28 17.13
C ILE A 236 -14.09 -22.77 17.11
N GLN A 237 -13.87 -23.36 18.29
CA GLN A 237 -13.86 -24.80 18.41
C GLN A 237 -15.31 -25.33 18.33
N PRO A 238 -15.54 -26.48 17.68
CA PRO A 238 -16.83 -27.15 17.68
C PRO A 238 -17.25 -27.62 19.07
#